data_AF-A0A1P9WV48-F1
#
_entry.id   AF-A0A1P9WV48-F1
#
_cell.length_a   1.000
_cell.length_b   1.000
_cell.length_c   1.000
_cell.angle_alpha   90.00
_cell.angle_beta   90.00
_cell.angle_gamma   90.00
#
_symmetry.space_group_name_H-M   'P 1'
#
loop_
_entity.id
_entity.type
_entity.pdbx_description
1 polymer ?
#
loop_
_entity_poly.entity_id
_entity_poly.type
_entity_poly.pdbx_seq_one_letter_code
_entity_poly.pdbx_strand_id
1 'polypeptide(L)'
;MLLLMPTENTTLRINANRAGTVKEITDYLFDLENAYNCLYVFDDFLGVVSPNSYSRRRSKFFFYELGLSLAPNFKLDNSNEFLLPEHRMVISKINIQSPGFWEVLGTLNPLQQIREYLNDRHSRGKDLRWREQSEKEKAMLENELIQRQIFEADNRTMKERISIFRDLGFSDQEIRQIIWTNVGKPLMELGKHQDNGLIEGTE
;
A
#
# COMPACT_ATOMS: atom_id res chain seq x y z
N MET A 1 32.01 13.41 2.41
CA MET A 1 31.64 12.48 3.49
C MET A 1 30.12 12.48 3.57
N LEU A 2 29.48 11.50 2.93
CA LEU A 2 28.02 11.38 2.90
C LEU A 2 27.57 10.72 4.21
N LEU A 3 26.83 11.45 5.04
CA LEU A 3 26.12 10.88 6.18
C LEU A 3 24.98 10.00 5.65
N LEU A 4 25.19 8.69 5.65
CA LEU A 4 24.13 7.70 5.48
C LEU A 4 23.21 7.82 6.70
N MET A 5 22.03 8.40 6.51
CA MET A 5 20.93 8.22 7.47
C MET A 5 20.62 6.72 7.51
N PRO A 6 20.51 6.10 8.70
CA PRO A 6 20.12 4.70 8.79
C PRO A 6 18.72 4.55 8.20
N THR A 7 18.61 3.85 7.07
CA THR A 7 17.33 3.32 6.60
C THR A 7 16.92 2.23 7.59
N GLU A 8 15.98 2.56 8.46
CA GLU A 8 15.38 1.58 9.37
C GLU A 8 14.59 0.57 8.52
N ASN A 9 15.24 -0.55 8.22
CA ASN A 9 14.58 -1.67 7.55
C ASN A 9 13.52 -2.23 8.50
N THR A 10 12.27 -2.21 8.05
CA THR A 10 11.14 -2.76 8.80
C THR A 10 10.82 -4.14 8.28
N THR A 11 10.39 -5.02 9.18
CA THR A 11 9.94 -6.36 8.82
C THR A 11 8.41 -6.38 8.84
N LEU A 12 7.80 -6.92 7.78
CA LEU A 12 6.39 -7.28 7.72
C LEU A 12 6.29 -8.80 7.76
N ARG A 13 5.60 -9.34 8.76
CA ARG A 13 5.35 -10.77 8.88
C ARG A 13 3.91 -11.05 8.44
N ILE A 14 3.74 -11.98 7.50
CA ILE A 14 2.45 -12.33 6.91
C ILE A 14 2.14 -13.77 7.29
N ASN A 15 1.01 -13.97 7.96
CA ASN A 15 0.57 -15.30 8.37
C ASN A 15 -0.26 -15.95 7.26
N ALA A 16 0.17 -17.12 6.81
CA ALA A 16 -0.51 -17.90 5.78
C ALA A 16 -1.47 -18.91 6.44
N ASN A 17 -2.72 -18.92 5.99
CA ASN A 17 -3.75 -19.82 6.51
C ASN A 17 -3.67 -21.22 5.87
N ARG A 18 -3.16 -21.28 4.64
CA ARG A 18 -2.88 -22.53 3.89
C ARG A 18 -1.66 -22.38 3.01
N ALA A 19 -1.09 -23.50 2.56
CA ALA A 19 0.11 -23.51 1.73
C ALA A 19 -0.08 -22.87 0.34
N GLY A 20 -1.31 -22.82 -0.20
CA GLY A 20 -1.57 -22.29 -1.54
C GLY A 20 -1.00 -23.16 -2.67
N THR A 21 -1.36 -22.86 -3.91
CA THR A 21 -0.64 -23.33 -5.10
C THR A 21 0.52 -22.39 -5.40
N VAL A 22 1.54 -22.87 -6.14
CA VAL A 22 2.66 -22.02 -6.58
C VAL A 22 2.16 -20.76 -7.30
N LYS A 23 1.11 -20.90 -8.12
CA LYS A 23 0.50 -19.77 -8.82
C LYS A 23 -0.09 -18.75 -7.85
N GLU A 24 -0.90 -19.19 -6.89
CA GLU A 24 -1.49 -18.31 -5.88
C GLU A 24 -0.43 -17.55 -5.07
N ILE A 25 0.67 -18.23 -4.69
CA ILE A 25 1.78 -17.61 -3.97
C ILE A 25 2.47 -16.57 -4.87
N THR A 26 2.70 -16.90 -6.14
CA THR A 26 3.37 -15.98 -7.09
C THR A 26 2.50 -14.75 -7.35
N ASP A 27 1.20 -14.93 -7.57
CA ASP A 27 0.24 -13.85 -7.75
C ASP A 27 0.20 -12.95 -6.49
N TYR A 28 0.20 -13.56 -5.29
CA TYR A 28 0.27 -12.82 -4.04
C TYR A 28 1.54 -11.98 -3.90
N LEU A 29 2.71 -12.58 -4.14
CA LEU A 29 3.99 -11.87 -4.04
C LEU A 29 4.09 -10.73 -5.05
N PHE A 30 3.55 -10.94 -6.26
CA PHE A 30 3.47 -9.91 -7.28
C PHE A 30 2.59 -8.74 -6.84
N ASP A 31 1.39 -9.02 -6.31
CA ASP A 31 0.48 -7.97 -5.83
C ASP A 31 1.05 -7.24 -4.60
N LEU A 32 1.78 -7.96 -3.73
CA LEU A 32 2.47 -7.38 -2.57
C LEU A 32 3.59 -6.43 -2.99
N GLU A 33 4.46 -6.86 -3.93
CA GLU A 33 5.52 -6.04 -4.49
C GLU A 33 4.94 -4.81 -5.19
N ASN A 34 3.90 -5.00 -6.00
CA ASN A 34 3.22 -3.91 -6.69
C ASN A 34 2.61 -2.90 -5.71
N ALA A 35 1.92 -3.36 -4.65
CA ALA A 35 1.38 -2.49 -3.62
C ALA A 35 2.48 -1.69 -2.92
N TYR A 36 3.57 -2.33 -2.54
CA TYR A 36 4.71 -1.66 -1.92
C TYR A 36 5.32 -0.60 -2.82
N ASN A 37 5.56 -0.94 -4.09
CA ASN A 37 6.18 -0.03 -5.04
C ASN A 37 5.30 1.20 -5.30
N CYS A 38 3.99 1.02 -5.49
CA CYS A 38 3.07 2.14 -5.69
C CYS A 38 3.01 3.07 -4.47
N LEU A 39 2.98 2.51 -3.26
CA LEU A 39 3.01 3.29 -2.02
C LEU A 39 4.33 4.05 -1.86
N TYR A 40 5.45 3.39 -2.15
CA TYR A 40 6.77 4.01 -2.08
C TYR A 40 6.87 5.22 -3.02
N VAL A 41 6.53 5.04 -4.30
CA VAL A 41 6.64 6.14 -5.28
C VAL A 41 5.66 7.26 -4.95
N PHE A 42 4.46 6.92 -4.47
CA PHE A 42 3.49 7.91 -4.02
C PHE A 42 4.04 8.76 -2.86
N ASP A 43 4.66 8.12 -1.87
CA ASP A 43 5.27 8.80 -0.73
C ASP A 43 6.50 9.64 -1.13
N ASP A 44 7.36 9.13 -2.02
CA ASP A 44 8.51 9.88 -2.52
C ASP A 44 8.07 11.11 -3.32
N PHE A 45 7.08 10.96 -4.21
CA PHE A 45 6.47 12.06 -4.93
C PHE A 45 5.95 13.14 -3.99
N LEU A 46 5.15 12.76 -2.98
CA LEU A 46 4.65 13.67 -1.95
C LEU A 46 5.78 14.39 -1.21
N GLY A 47 6.88 13.69 -0.92
CA GLY A 47 8.08 14.27 -0.33
C GLY A 47 8.71 15.36 -1.19
N VAL A 48 8.64 15.26 -2.52
CA VAL A 48 9.18 16.25 -3.46
C VAL A 48 8.35 17.51 -3.52
N VAL A 49 7.03 17.35 -3.60
CA VAL A 49 6.11 18.49 -3.75
C VAL A 49 5.75 19.16 -2.42
N SER A 50 5.88 18.47 -1.29
CA SER A 50 5.58 19.06 0.01
C SER A 50 6.50 20.26 0.32
N PRO A 51 5.94 21.42 0.70
CA PRO A 51 6.72 22.65 0.89
C PRO A 51 7.66 22.61 2.10
N ASN A 52 7.43 21.71 3.06
CA ASN A 52 8.18 21.62 4.32
C ASN A 52 9.25 20.52 4.35
N SER A 53 9.48 19.80 3.24
CA SER A 53 10.45 18.71 3.19
C SER A 53 11.89 19.20 3.22
N TYR A 54 12.64 18.83 4.27
CA TYR A 54 14.09 19.05 4.38
C TYR A 54 14.92 18.33 3.29
N SER A 55 14.32 17.40 2.52
CA SER A 55 15.02 16.59 1.49
C SER A 55 15.18 17.25 0.11
N ARG A 56 14.78 18.53 -0.04
CA ARG A 56 14.66 19.28 -1.31
C ARG A 56 15.86 19.25 -2.29
N ARG A 57 17.06 18.80 -1.89
CA ARG A 57 18.25 18.83 -2.75
C ARG A 57 18.48 17.57 -3.59
N ARG A 58 17.92 16.40 -3.25
CA ARG A 58 18.12 15.17 -4.04
C ARG A 58 16.96 14.86 -4.99
N SER A 59 15.72 15.10 -4.56
CA SER A 59 14.55 14.61 -5.29
C SER A 59 14.14 15.47 -6.50
N LYS A 60 14.39 16.79 -6.47
CA LYS A 60 14.08 17.67 -7.61
C LYS A 60 14.79 17.28 -8.90
N PHE A 61 15.97 16.67 -8.81
CA PHE A 61 16.73 16.20 -9.96
C PHE A 61 16.05 14.98 -10.60
N PHE A 62 15.53 14.07 -9.77
CA PHE A 62 14.90 12.82 -10.19
C PHE A 62 13.62 13.05 -11.02
N PHE A 63 12.74 13.95 -10.59
CA PHE A 63 11.46 14.18 -11.29
C PHE A 63 11.59 14.98 -12.60
N TYR A 64 12.60 15.86 -12.71
CA TYR A 64 12.88 16.60 -13.95
C TYR A 64 13.58 15.74 -15.01
N GLU A 65 14.51 14.86 -14.63
CA GLU A 65 15.20 13.97 -15.59
C GLU A 65 14.29 12.84 -16.11
N LEU A 66 13.33 12.34 -15.31
CA LEU A 66 12.44 11.24 -15.70
C LEU A 66 11.21 11.66 -16.52
N GLY A 67 11.07 12.94 -16.89
CA GLY A 67 9.94 13.40 -17.72
C GLY A 67 8.57 13.20 -17.06
N LEU A 68 8.54 13.15 -15.72
CA LEU A 68 7.33 12.97 -14.92
C LEU A 68 6.47 14.23 -15.01
N SER A 69 5.65 14.29 -16.06
CA SER A 69 4.57 15.27 -16.17
C SER A 69 3.68 15.13 -14.95
N LEU A 70 3.36 16.23 -14.27
CA LEU A 70 2.34 16.36 -13.21
C LEU A 70 0.91 16.07 -13.72
N ALA A 71 0.77 15.27 -14.79
CA ALA A 71 -0.49 15.01 -15.42
C ALA A 71 -1.35 14.09 -14.53
N PRO A 72 -2.66 14.34 -14.43
CA PRO A 72 -3.58 13.58 -13.58
C PRO A 72 -3.74 12.10 -14.00
N ASN A 73 -3.29 11.73 -15.19
CA ASN A 73 -3.26 10.35 -15.69
C ASN A 73 -1.92 9.64 -15.44
N PHE A 74 -1.15 10.09 -14.44
CA PHE A 74 0.10 9.45 -14.07
C PHE A 74 -0.14 8.01 -13.62
N LYS A 75 0.06 7.08 -14.56
CA LYS A 75 0.12 5.64 -14.29
C LYS A 75 1.57 5.24 -14.13
N LEU A 76 1.93 4.79 -12.94
CA LEU A 76 3.16 4.06 -12.67
C LEU A 76 3.05 2.63 -13.21
N ASP A 77 2.88 2.47 -14.52
CA ASP A 77 2.71 1.14 -15.14
C ASP A 77 3.99 0.28 -15.06
N ASN A 78 5.14 0.81 -14.59
CA ASN A 78 6.37 0.08 -14.31
C ASN A 78 7.13 0.65 -13.09
N SER A 79 6.53 0.54 -11.90
CA SER A 79 7.07 1.09 -10.65
C SER A 79 8.47 0.57 -10.24
N ASN A 80 8.92 -0.57 -10.80
CA ASN A 80 10.25 -1.14 -10.57
C ASN A 80 11.42 -0.28 -11.07
N GLU A 81 11.20 0.58 -12.07
CA GLU A 81 12.24 1.46 -12.61
C GLU A 81 12.52 2.67 -11.69
N PHE A 82 11.57 3.01 -10.82
CA PHE A 82 11.63 4.20 -9.98
C PHE A 82 12.20 3.93 -8.57
N LEU A 83 12.47 2.67 -8.24
CA LEU A 83 13.03 2.26 -6.95
C LEU A 83 14.54 2.13 -7.01
N LEU A 84 15.22 2.88 -6.13
CA LEU A 84 16.64 2.65 -5.86
C LEU A 84 16.84 1.21 -5.36
N PRO A 85 17.93 0.52 -5.75
CA PRO A 85 18.19 -0.85 -5.33
C PRO A 85 18.09 -1.08 -3.81
N GLU A 86 18.46 -0.08 -3.01
CA GLU A 86 18.42 -0.09 -1.54
C GLU A 86 17.00 -0.02 -0.93
N HIS A 87 16.00 0.38 -1.72
CA HIS A 87 14.61 0.50 -1.29
C HIS A 87 13.71 -0.62 -1.80
N ARG A 88 14.26 -1.56 -2.56
CA ARG A 88 13.51 -2.71 -3.06
C ARG A 88 13.09 -3.61 -1.90
N MET A 89 11.86 -4.10 -1.99
CA MET A 89 11.36 -5.12 -1.09
C MET A 89 12.17 -6.40 -1.29
N VAL A 90 12.60 -7.03 -0.19
CA VAL A 90 13.32 -8.30 -0.23
C VAL A 90 12.67 -9.29 0.72
N ILE A 91 12.49 -10.53 0.26
CA ILE A 91 12.05 -11.62 1.12
C ILE A 91 13.21 -11.99 2.03
N SER A 92 13.05 -11.81 3.34
CA SER A 92 14.10 -12.13 4.32
C SER A 92 14.04 -13.57 4.77
N LYS A 93 12.83 -14.10 4.96
CA LYS A 93 12.62 -15.45 5.47
C LYS A 93 11.27 -16.00 5.00
N ILE A 94 11.29 -17.28 4.62
CA ILE A 94 10.10 -18.05 4.28
C ILE A 94 10.05 -19.24 5.23
N ASN A 95 8.93 -19.42 5.96
CA ASN A 95 8.67 -20.64 6.70
C ASN A 95 7.43 -21.35 6.15
N ILE A 96 7.65 -22.47 5.46
CA ILE A 96 6.61 -23.30 4.85
C ILE A 96 6.24 -24.41 5.84
N GLN A 97 5.36 -24.09 6.78
CA GLN A 97 4.73 -25.02 7.73
C GLN A 97 3.22 -24.72 7.77
N SER A 98 2.40 -25.57 8.39
CA SER A 98 0.96 -25.30 8.58
C SER A 98 0.66 -25.16 10.07
N PRO A 99 0.36 -23.96 10.60
CA PRO A 99 0.34 -22.66 9.92
C PRO A 99 1.76 -22.12 9.63
N GLY A 100 1.90 -21.36 8.54
CA GLY A 100 3.19 -20.85 8.03
C GLY A 100 3.23 -19.33 8.01
N PHE A 101 4.41 -18.76 7.76
CA PHE A 101 4.53 -17.30 7.63
C PHE A 101 5.64 -16.88 6.67
N TRP A 102 5.48 -15.68 6.11
CA TRP A 102 6.45 -15.00 5.27
C TRP A 102 6.94 -13.74 5.98
N GLU A 103 8.25 -13.49 5.99
CA GLU A 103 8.83 -12.23 6.48
C GLU A 103 9.44 -11.47 5.31
N VAL A 104 9.06 -10.20 5.23
CA VAL A 104 9.43 -9.29 4.16
C VAL A 104 10.13 -8.07 4.76
N LEU A 105 11.25 -7.65 4.16
CA LEU A 105 11.99 -6.45 4.55
C LEU A 105 11.82 -5.34 3.53
N GLY A 106 11.65 -4.12 4.02
CA GLY A 106 11.47 -2.92 3.19
C GLY A 106 11.45 -1.63 4.01
N THR A 107 11.13 -0.53 3.34
CA THR A 107 11.02 0.79 3.98
C THR A 107 9.81 0.84 4.93
N LEU A 108 9.98 1.56 6.04
CA LEU A 108 9.01 1.61 7.15
C LEU A 108 7.61 2.06 6.71
N ASN A 109 7.52 3.09 5.87
CA ASN A 109 6.24 3.74 5.58
C ASN A 109 5.30 2.89 4.69
N PRO A 110 5.74 2.35 3.54
CA PRO A 110 4.90 1.46 2.73
C PRO A 110 4.51 0.16 3.45
N LEU A 111 5.46 -0.47 4.18
CA LEU A 111 5.16 -1.70 4.92
C LEU A 111 4.16 -1.48 6.05
N GLN A 112 4.25 -0.34 6.75
CA GLN A 112 3.30 0.01 7.79
C GLN A 112 1.89 0.21 7.23
N GLN A 113 1.75 0.90 6.09
CA GLN A 113 0.47 1.07 5.41
C GLN A 113 -0.13 -0.27 4.96
N ILE A 114 0.70 -1.20 4.44
CA ILE A 114 0.26 -2.55 4.07
C ILE A 114 -0.20 -3.33 5.32
N ARG A 115 0.57 -3.28 6.40
CA ARG A 115 0.23 -3.93 7.68
C ARG A 115 -1.12 -3.43 8.21
N GLU A 116 -1.27 -2.11 8.32
CA GLU A 116 -2.49 -1.47 8.81
C GLU A 116 -3.68 -1.88 7.96
N TYR A 117 -3.55 -1.81 6.63
CA TYR A 117 -4.60 -2.22 5.70
C TYR A 117 -5.03 -3.69 5.89
N LEU A 118 -4.07 -4.62 5.94
CA LEU A 118 -4.36 -6.05 6.07
C LEU A 118 -4.97 -6.40 7.43
N ASN A 119 -4.52 -5.76 8.50
CA ASN A 119 -5.06 -5.97 9.85
C ASN A 119 -6.47 -5.38 10.02
N ASP A 120 -6.70 -4.19 9.48
CA ASP A 120 -8.02 -3.57 9.42
C ASP A 120 -9.00 -4.44 8.63
N ARG A 121 -8.57 -4.91 7.45
CA ARG A 121 -9.41 -5.75 6.59
C ARG A 121 -9.74 -7.08 7.26
N HIS A 122 -8.76 -7.73 7.91
CA HIS A 122 -9.01 -8.94 8.70
C HIS A 122 -10.02 -8.72 9.82
N SER A 123 -9.89 -7.62 10.55
CA SER A 123 -10.80 -7.25 11.65
C SER A 123 -12.22 -7.03 11.13
N ARG A 124 -12.37 -6.33 9.99
CA ARG A 124 -13.68 -6.17 9.33
C ARG A 124 -14.24 -7.49 8.83
N GLY A 125 -13.40 -8.39 8.32
CA GLY A 125 -13.81 -9.74 7.93
C GLY A 125 -14.36 -10.54 9.12
N LYS A 126 -13.77 -10.40 10.32
CA LYS A 126 -14.29 -11.03 11.54
C LYS A 126 -15.64 -10.44 11.95
N ASP A 127 -15.78 -9.11 11.90
CA ASP A 127 -17.03 -8.42 12.22
C ASP A 127 -18.15 -8.74 11.23
N LEU A 128 -17.83 -8.84 9.94
CA LEU A 128 -18.76 -9.26 8.89
C LEU A 128 -19.22 -10.70 9.11
N ARG A 129 -18.33 -11.65 9.37
CA ARG A 129 -18.73 -13.04 9.68
C ARG A 129 -19.62 -13.11 10.92
N TRP A 130 -19.34 -12.27 11.92
CA TRP A 130 -20.18 -12.15 13.13
C TRP A 130 -21.57 -11.58 12.81
N ARG A 131 -21.67 -10.60 11.92
CA ARG A 131 -22.94 -9.99 11.47
C ARG A 131 -23.70 -10.84 10.46
N GLU A 132 -23.03 -11.55 9.55
CA GLU A 132 -23.61 -12.48 8.57
C GLU A 132 -24.25 -13.70 9.24
N GLN A 133 -23.77 -14.08 10.43
CA GLN A 133 -24.44 -15.05 11.30
C GLN A 133 -25.80 -14.54 11.81
N SER A 134 -26.04 -13.22 11.76
CA SER A 134 -27.22 -12.54 12.35
C SER A 134 -28.15 -11.83 11.35
N GLU A 135 -27.71 -11.40 10.16
CA GLU A 135 -28.54 -10.69 9.17
C GLU A 135 -28.04 -10.92 7.72
N LYS A 136 -28.72 -11.76 6.92
CA LYS A 136 -28.24 -12.16 5.57
C LYS A 136 -28.77 -11.32 4.40
N GLU A 137 -29.58 -10.27 4.63
CA GLU A 137 -30.29 -9.57 3.54
C GLU A 137 -29.86 -8.11 3.28
N LYS A 138 -29.06 -7.46 4.15
CA LYS A 138 -28.64 -6.05 3.97
C LYS A 138 -27.21 -5.82 3.44
N ALA A 139 -26.43 -6.90 3.29
CA ALA A 139 -24.96 -6.85 3.18
C ALA A 139 -24.37 -6.24 1.89
N MET A 140 -25.13 -6.17 0.78
CA MET A 140 -24.57 -5.71 -0.50
C MET A 140 -24.38 -4.18 -0.59
N LEU A 141 -25.31 -3.39 -0.02
CA LEU A 141 -25.21 -1.91 -0.03
C LEU A 141 -24.30 -1.38 1.08
N GLU A 142 -24.11 -2.15 2.14
CA GLU A 142 -23.23 -1.80 3.26
C GLU A 142 -21.74 -1.96 2.87
N ASN A 143 -21.39 -2.94 2.04
CA ASN A 143 -20.02 -3.16 1.57
C ASN A 143 -19.45 -1.97 0.76
N GLU A 144 -20.28 -1.32 -0.06
CA GLU A 144 -19.83 -0.16 -0.85
C GLU A 144 -19.66 1.10 0.03
N LEU A 145 -20.53 1.27 1.03
CA LEU A 145 -20.43 2.35 2.02
C LEU A 145 -19.25 2.14 2.98
N ILE A 146 -19.00 0.91 3.40
CA ILE A 146 -17.84 0.55 4.21
C ILE A 146 -16.57 0.82 3.43
N GLN A 147 -16.47 0.44 2.15
CA GLN A 147 -15.29 0.80 1.32
C GLN A 147 -15.04 2.31 1.24
N ARG A 148 -16.11 3.12 1.16
CA ARG A 148 -16.00 4.59 1.19
C ARG A 148 -15.63 5.12 2.58
N GLN A 149 -16.17 4.55 3.66
CA GLN A 149 -15.87 4.95 5.02
C GLN A 149 -14.46 4.54 5.46
N ILE A 150 -13.94 3.42 4.99
CA ILE A 150 -12.55 2.98 5.23
C ILE A 150 -11.56 3.95 4.59
N PHE A 151 -11.90 4.44 3.39
CA PHE A 151 -11.14 5.49 2.73
C PHE A 151 -11.18 6.81 3.52
N GLU A 152 -12.17 7.02 4.38
CA GLU A 152 -12.35 8.25 5.18
C GLU A 152 -11.85 8.13 6.64
N ALA A 153 -11.85 6.91 7.21
CA ALA A 153 -11.81 6.66 8.65
C ALA A 153 -10.42 6.80 9.30
N ASP A 154 -9.31 6.58 8.58
CA ASP A 154 -7.97 6.74 9.17
C ASP A 154 -7.02 7.59 8.33
N ASN A 155 -7.34 8.88 8.28
CA ASN A 155 -6.65 9.84 7.43
C ASN A 155 -6.12 11.03 8.23
N ARG A 156 -5.12 10.87 9.10
CA ARG A 156 -4.21 12.02 9.34
C ARG A 156 -3.25 12.14 8.18
N THR A 157 -2.50 11.08 7.92
CA THR A 157 -1.57 10.97 6.80
C THR A 157 -2.26 11.21 5.47
N MET A 158 -3.43 10.60 5.19
CA MET A 158 -4.08 10.88 3.91
C MET A 158 -4.73 12.27 3.84
N LYS A 159 -5.24 12.84 4.94
CA LYS A 159 -5.74 14.22 4.92
C LYS A 159 -4.60 15.20 4.64
N GLU A 160 -3.44 14.96 5.23
CA GLU A 160 -2.21 15.71 4.95
C GLU A 160 -1.83 15.57 3.46
N ARG A 161 -1.83 14.35 2.92
CA ARG A 161 -1.56 14.10 1.49
C ARG A 161 -2.57 14.80 0.57
N ILE A 162 -3.87 14.70 0.88
CA ILE A 162 -4.94 15.39 0.15
C ILE A 162 -4.75 16.91 0.23
N SER A 163 -4.37 17.46 1.38
CA SER A 163 -4.06 18.90 1.50
C SER A 163 -2.87 19.29 0.64
N ILE A 164 -1.81 18.49 0.59
CA ILE A 164 -0.66 18.76 -0.28
C ILE A 164 -1.10 18.83 -1.74
N PHE A 165 -1.92 17.89 -2.22
CA PHE A 165 -2.42 17.95 -3.60
C PHE A 165 -3.34 19.15 -3.86
N ARG A 166 -4.20 19.51 -2.90
CA ARG A 166 -5.04 20.72 -3.02
C ARG A 166 -4.20 21.99 -3.10
N ASP A 167 -3.14 22.08 -2.29
CA ASP A 167 -2.22 23.22 -2.28
C ASP A 167 -1.45 23.36 -3.60
N LEU A 168 -1.25 22.25 -4.32
CA LEU A 168 -0.66 22.21 -5.66
C LEU A 168 -1.66 22.53 -6.79
N GLY A 169 -2.94 22.73 -6.46
CA GLY A 169 -3.98 23.10 -7.41
C GLY A 169 -4.68 21.92 -8.11
N PHE A 170 -4.51 20.68 -7.64
CA PHE A 170 -5.27 19.55 -8.17
C PHE A 170 -6.74 19.63 -7.74
N SER A 171 -7.65 19.28 -8.65
CA SER A 171 -9.07 19.15 -8.36
C SER A 171 -9.36 17.90 -7.53
N ASP A 172 -10.46 17.91 -6.76
CA ASP A 172 -10.85 16.75 -5.95
C ASP A 172 -11.03 15.46 -6.77
N GLN A 173 -11.43 15.57 -8.04
CA GLN A 173 -11.56 14.42 -8.95
C GLN A 173 -10.19 13.82 -9.31
N GLU A 174 -9.21 14.67 -9.62
CA GLU A 174 -7.84 14.24 -9.92
C GLU A 174 -7.19 13.63 -8.69
N ILE A 175 -7.38 14.23 -7.51
CA ILE A 175 -6.89 13.69 -6.24
C ILE A 175 -7.44 12.29 -6.00
N ARG A 176 -8.76 12.09 -6.17
CA ARG A 176 -9.38 10.77 -6.04
C ARG A 176 -8.77 9.77 -7.03
N GLN A 177 -8.56 10.17 -8.27
CA GLN A 177 -7.99 9.30 -9.29
C GLN A 177 -6.53 8.90 -8.96
N ILE A 178 -5.72 9.85 -8.52
CA ILE A 178 -4.32 9.61 -8.11
C ILE A 178 -4.28 8.66 -6.91
N ILE A 179 -5.07 8.93 -5.87
CA ILE A 179 -5.08 8.09 -4.67
C ILE A 179 -5.62 6.70 -5.02
N TRP A 180 -6.71 6.60 -5.78
CA TRP A 180 -7.26 5.30 -6.18
C TRP A 180 -6.24 4.48 -6.98
N THR A 181 -5.54 5.11 -7.91
CA THR A 181 -4.59 4.41 -8.79
C THR A 181 -3.36 3.93 -8.04
N ASN A 182 -2.83 4.73 -7.11
CA ASN A 182 -1.53 4.46 -6.46
C ASN A 182 -1.67 3.82 -5.07
N VAL A 183 -2.81 3.98 -4.40
CA VAL A 183 -3.03 3.45 -3.05
C VAL A 183 -4.19 2.46 -3.05
N GLY A 184 -5.37 2.89 -3.52
CA GLY A 184 -6.60 2.12 -3.38
C GLY A 184 -6.57 0.80 -4.15
N LYS A 185 -6.30 0.85 -5.46
CA LYS A 185 -6.30 -0.33 -6.33
C LYS A 185 -5.22 -1.35 -5.95
N PRO A 186 -3.94 -0.97 -5.74
CA PRO A 186 -2.92 -1.95 -5.37
C PRO A 186 -3.21 -2.64 -4.03
N LEU A 187 -3.68 -1.91 -3.01
CA LEU A 187 -4.09 -2.50 -1.74
C LEU A 187 -5.33 -3.40 -1.89
N MET A 188 -6.29 -3.00 -2.73
CA MET A 188 -7.47 -3.83 -3.00
C MET A 188 -7.10 -5.16 -3.68
N GLU A 189 -6.21 -5.15 -4.67
CA GLU A 189 -5.72 -6.39 -5.30
C GLU A 189 -5.02 -7.29 -4.28
N LEU A 190 -4.16 -6.73 -3.43
CA LEU A 190 -3.54 -7.46 -2.32
C LEU A 190 -4.57 -8.07 -1.35
N GLY A 191 -5.64 -7.31 -1.05
CA GLY A 191 -6.72 -7.75 -0.17
C GLY A 191 -7.51 -8.96 -0.68
N LYS A 192 -7.55 -9.21 -2.00
CA LYS A 192 -8.23 -10.39 -2.57
C LYS A 192 -7.64 -11.71 -2.07
N HIS A 193 -6.36 -11.70 -1.72
CA HIS A 193 -5.68 -12.89 -1.18
C HIS A 193 -6.11 -13.22 0.26
N GLN A 194 -6.58 -12.24 1.04
CA GLN A 194 -7.26 -12.50 2.32
C GLN A 194 -8.65 -13.09 2.09
N ASP A 195 -9.39 -12.56 1.12
CA ASP A 195 -10.74 -13.02 0.81
C ASP A 195 -10.74 -14.48 0.33
N ASN A 196 -9.69 -14.89 -0.40
CA ASN A 196 -9.46 -16.27 -0.84
C ASN A 196 -8.87 -17.19 0.25
N GLY A 197 -8.67 -16.66 1.47
CA GLY A 197 -8.13 -17.39 2.60
C GLY A 197 -6.69 -17.87 2.41
N LEU A 198 -5.90 -17.24 1.53
CA LEU A 198 -4.48 -17.54 1.39
C LEU A 198 -3.70 -16.97 2.58
N ILE A 199 -4.00 -15.72 2.94
CA ILE A 199 -3.40 -15.00 4.07
C ILE A 199 -4.47 -14.67 5.12
N GLU A 200 -4.08 -14.72 6.39
CA GLU A 200 -5.00 -14.42 7.50
C GLU A 200 -4.81 -12.98 8.00
N GLY A 201 -3.57 -12.54 8.19
CA GLY A 201 -3.25 -11.22 8.72
C GLY A 201 -1.76 -10.97 8.79
N THR A 202 -1.37 -9.86 9.41
CA THR A 202 0.03 -9.44 9.48
C THR A 202 0.48 -8.98 10.86
N GLU A 203 1.76 -9.22 11.14
CA GLU A 203 2.48 -8.78 12.35
C GLU A 203 3.64 -7.83 11.99
#